data_AF-A0A265QB36-F1
#
_entry.id   AF-A0A265QB36-F1
#
_cell.length_a   1.000
_cell.length_b   1.000
_cell.length_c   1.000
_cell.angle_alpha   90.00
_cell.angle_beta   90.00
_cell.angle_gamma   90.00
#
_symmetry.space_group_name_H-M   'P 1'
#
loop_
_entity.id
_entity.type
_entity.pdbx_description
1 polymer ?
#
loop_
_entity_poly.entity_id
_entity_poly.type
_entity_poly.pdbx_seq_one_letter_code
_entity_poly.pdbx_strand_id
1 'polypeptide(L)'
;MKISDRAWKILKSFRLDLVILDQTYGEGKDAGRHLDSGQVIGIISKMKVEKIIDESSLVYATHISHEGNSIHDVMEKVAINNGYHIAYDDLEINI
;
A
#
# COMPACT_ATOMS: atom_id res chain seq x y z
N MET A 1 8.12 9.39 1.26
CA MET A 1 8.65 8.83 2.53
C MET A 1 9.32 7.46 2.30
N LYS A 2 10.18 6.95 3.20
CA LYS A 2 10.81 5.62 3.07
C LYS A 2 10.72 4.81 4.36
N ILE A 3 10.38 3.51 4.24
CA ILE A 3 10.50 2.56 5.36
C ILE A 3 11.99 2.41 5.71
N SER A 4 12.33 2.56 6.99
CA SER A 4 13.71 2.47 7.46
C SER A 4 14.28 1.04 7.32
N ASP A 5 15.60 0.92 7.20
CA ASP A 5 16.26 -0.39 7.10
C ASP A 5 16.01 -1.27 8.34
N ARG A 6 15.91 -0.66 9.51
CA ARG A 6 15.53 -1.36 10.75
C ARG A 6 14.12 -1.93 10.64
N ALA A 7 13.16 -1.17 10.12
CA ALA A 7 11.80 -1.66 9.92
C ALA A 7 11.75 -2.77 8.88
N TRP A 8 12.48 -2.64 7.76
CA TRP A 8 12.60 -3.72 6.78
C TRP A 8 13.18 -5.01 7.39
N LYS A 9 14.20 -4.90 8.24
CA LYS A 9 14.77 -6.07 8.92
C LYS A 9 13.75 -6.78 9.81
N ILE A 10 12.89 -6.03 10.49
CA ILE A 10 11.80 -6.58 11.30
C ILE A 10 10.73 -7.22 10.41
N LEU A 11 10.28 -6.53 9.35
CA LEU A 11 9.26 -7.07 8.45
C LEU A 11 9.70 -8.39 7.80
N LYS A 12 10.98 -8.52 7.45
CA LYS A 12 11.55 -9.77 6.90
C LYS A 12 11.51 -10.98 7.84
N SER A 13 11.27 -10.79 9.14
CA SER A 13 11.10 -11.92 10.07
C SER A 13 9.68 -12.49 10.10
N PHE A 14 8.76 -11.94 9.30
CA PHE A 14 7.36 -12.36 9.24
C PHE A 14 6.95 -12.70 7.82
N ARG A 15 5.93 -13.57 7.72
CA ARG A 15 5.03 -13.68 6.57
C ARG A 15 3.71 -13.03 6.98
N LEU A 16 3.28 -12.00 6.26
CA LEU A 16 2.13 -11.19 6.62
C LEU A 16 0.90 -11.61 5.81
N ASP A 17 -0.19 -11.95 6.51
CA ASP A 17 -1.47 -12.29 5.89
C ASP A 17 -2.28 -11.04 5.52
N LEU A 18 -2.10 -9.94 6.24
CA LEU A 18 -2.73 -8.64 5.98
C LEU A 18 -1.72 -7.51 6.12
N VAL A 19 -1.75 -6.58 5.15
CA VAL A 19 -0.97 -5.33 5.16
C VAL A 19 -1.90 -4.16 4.84
N ILE A 20 -1.90 -3.15 5.70
CA ILE A 20 -2.62 -1.88 5.48
C ILE A 20 -1.58 -0.75 5.48
N LEU A 21 -1.51 0.02 4.38
CA LEU A 21 -0.53 1.09 4.17
C LEU A 21 -1.22 2.45 4.06
N ASP A 22 -0.52 3.49 4.52
CA ASP A 22 -0.84 4.88 4.19
C ASP A 22 -0.65 5.11 2.69
N GLN A 23 -1.65 5.66 2.02
CA GLN A 23 -1.56 6.29 0.71
C GLN A 23 -2.35 7.60 0.75
N THR A 24 -1.70 8.67 1.17
CA THR A 24 -2.39 9.95 1.21
C THR A 24 -2.56 10.53 -0.18
N TYR A 25 -1.54 10.44 -1.03
CA TYR A 25 -1.52 11.17 -2.29
C TYR A 25 -1.53 10.29 -3.54
N GLY A 26 -1.94 10.89 -4.66
CA GLY A 26 -1.72 10.28 -5.97
C GLY A 26 -0.27 10.40 -6.43
N GLU A 27 0.09 9.62 -7.44
CA GLU A 27 1.47 9.49 -7.91
C GLU A 27 2.18 10.83 -8.15
N GLY A 28 3.41 10.93 -7.63
CA GLY A 28 4.26 12.11 -7.81
C GLY A 28 3.86 13.34 -6.97
N LYS A 29 2.84 13.23 -6.11
CA LYS A 29 2.49 14.26 -5.13
C LYS A 29 3.12 13.91 -3.78
N ASP A 30 4.10 14.70 -3.36
CA ASP A 30 4.78 14.52 -2.08
C ASP A 30 4.64 15.79 -1.22
N ALA A 31 4.03 15.64 -0.04
CA ALA A 31 3.98 16.68 1.00
C ALA A 31 4.95 16.41 2.17
N GLY A 32 5.91 15.50 1.98
CA GLY A 32 7.07 15.25 2.84
C GLY A 32 6.83 14.24 3.97
N ARG A 33 5.58 13.91 4.32
CA ARG A 33 5.26 13.04 5.48
C ARG A 33 4.44 11.80 5.16
N HIS A 34 3.72 11.79 4.05
CA HIS A 34 2.87 10.69 3.64
C HIS A 34 3.38 10.02 2.37
N LEU A 35 2.81 8.88 2.03
CA LEU A 35 3.13 8.17 0.80
C LEU A 35 2.22 8.60 -0.35
N ASP A 36 2.81 8.69 -1.54
CA ASP A 36 2.07 8.67 -2.80
C ASP A 36 1.85 7.23 -3.30
N SER A 37 0.92 7.06 -4.24
CA SER A 37 0.59 5.74 -4.81
C SER A 37 1.79 5.03 -5.45
N GLY A 38 2.73 5.76 -6.06
CA GLY A 38 3.95 5.18 -6.64
C GLY A 38 4.90 4.63 -5.57
N GLN A 39 5.04 5.34 -4.45
CA GLN A 39 5.81 4.87 -3.29
C GLN A 39 5.18 3.62 -2.65
N VAL A 40 3.85 3.57 -2.55
CA VAL A 40 3.11 2.40 -2.07
C VAL A 40 3.36 1.19 -2.96
N ILE A 41 3.25 1.35 -4.28
CA ILE A 41 3.57 0.30 -5.27
C ILE A 41 5.00 -0.22 -5.06
N GLY A 42 5.97 0.69 -4.87
CA GLY A 42 7.36 0.30 -4.62
C GLY A 42 7.56 -0.52 -3.33
N ILE A 43 6.85 -0.16 -2.26
CA ILE A 43 6.87 -0.89 -0.98
C ILE A 43 6.30 -2.31 -1.17
N ILE A 44 5.14 -2.43 -1.80
CA ILE A 44 4.46 -3.72 -2.03
C ILE A 44 5.31 -4.62 -2.92
N SER A 45 5.87 -4.07 -4.01
CA SER A 45 6.77 -4.80 -4.89
C SER A 45 7.98 -5.37 -4.13
N LYS A 46 8.60 -4.56 -3.25
CA LYS A 46 9.69 -5.02 -2.40
C LYS A 46 9.23 -6.09 -1.39
N MET A 47 8.06 -5.96 -0.79
CA MET A 47 7.51 -6.98 0.12
C MET A 47 7.32 -8.33 -0.59
N LYS A 48 6.83 -8.33 -1.84
CA LYS A 48 6.69 -9.54 -2.67
C LYS A 48 8.05 -10.19 -2.99
N VAL A 49 9.02 -9.39 -3.46
CA VAL A 49 10.38 -9.88 -3.78
C VAL A 49 11.06 -10.50 -2.56
N GLU A 50 10.87 -9.90 -1.39
CA GLU A 50 11.47 -10.34 -0.13
C GLU A 50 10.64 -11.43 0.59
N LYS A 51 9.55 -11.91 -0.04
CA LYS A 51 8.65 -12.95 0.48
C LYS A 51 8.03 -12.62 1.84
N ILE A 52 7.82 -11.33 2.10
CA ILE A 52 7.11 -10.82 3.29
C ILE A 52 5.60 -10.99 3.11
N ILE A 53 5.12 -10.83 1.87
CA ILE A 53 3.76 -11.12 1.44
C ILE A 53 3.80 -12.07 0.24
N ASP A 54 2.68 -12.73 -0.04
CA ASP A 54 2.48 -13.58 -1.20
C ASP A 54 1.09 -13.33 -1.83
N GLU A 55 0.70 -14.14 -2.81
CA GLU A 55 -0.57 -13.98 -3.55
C GLU A 55 -1.83 -14.22 -2.70
N SER A 56 -1.69 -14.81 -1.51
CA SER A 56 -2.79 -14.96 -0.54
C SER A 56 -2.83 -13.85 0.51
N SER A 57 -1.81 -12.99 0.57
CA SER A 57 -1.81 -11.85 1.47
C SER A 57 -2.81 -10.79 0.99
N LEU A 58 -3.59 -10.27 1.92
CA LEU A 58 -4.48 -9.15 1.71
C LEU A 58 -3.70 -7.84 1.85
N VAL A 59 -3.79 -6.95 0.87
CA VAL A 59 -3.03 -5.69 0.88
C VAL A 59 -3.95 -4.54 0.53
N TYR A 60 -4.01 -3.54 1.41
CA TYR A 60 -4.85 -2.36 1.25
C TYR A 60 -4.07 -1.07 1.46
N ALA A 61 -4.41 -0.05 0.68
CA ALA A 61 -4.03 1.34 0.92
C ALA A 61 -5.22 2.12 1.50
N THR A 62 -4.96 3.01 2.45
CA THR A 62 -5.98 3.83 3.13
C THR A 62 -5.48 5.27 3.36
N HIS A 63 -6.29 6.08 4.05
CA HIS A 63 -6.01 7.49 4.37
C HIS A 63 -5.88 8.37 3.12
N ILE A 64 -6.83 8.21 2.19
CA ILE A 64 -6.79 8.87 0.87
C ILE A 64 -7.18 10.36 0.98
N SER A 65 -6.33 11.25 0.45
CA SER A 65 -6.66 12.67 0.25
C SER A 65 -7.07 12.97 -1.19
N HIS A 66 -7.56 14.18 -1.45
CA HIS A 66 -7.98 14.58 -2.79
C HIS A 66 -6.81 14.92 -3.72
N GLU A 67 -5.61 15.15 -3.20
CA GLU A 67 -4.49 15.66 -3.99
C GLU A 67 -3.85 14.57 -4.86
N GLY A 68 -4.10 14.65 -6.17
CA GLY A 68 -3.52 13.75 -7.18
C GLY A 68 -4.22 12.40 -7.28
N ASN A 69 -5.08 12.06 -6.32
CA ASN A 69 -5.90 10.86 -6.38
C ASN A 69 -7.10 11.06 -7.31
N SER A 70 -7.49 9.97 -7.98
CA SER A 70 -8.73 9.93 -8.76
C SER A 70 -9.90 9.49 -7.88
N ILE A 71 -11.07 9.26 -8.48
CA ILE A 71 -12.17 8.59 -7.80
C ILE A 71 -11.79 7.13 -7.47
N HIS A 72 -12.42 6.56 -6.45
CA HIS A 72 -12.13 5.20 -5.95
C HIS A 72 -12.04 4.16 -7.07
N ASP A 73 -13.07 4.05 -7.92
CA ASP A 73 -13.10 3.09 -9.04
C ASP A 73 -11.90 3.16 -9.98
N VAL A 74 -11.33 4.35 -10.18
CA VAL A 74 -10.16 4.54 -11.05
C VAL A 74 -8.90 4.14 -10.32
N MET A 75 -8.76 4.54 -9.05
CA MET A 75 -7.62 4.15 -8.22
C MET A 75 -7.58 2.64 -8.00
N GLU A 76 -8.72 2.01 -7.71
CA GLU A 76 -8.85 0.57 -7.48
C GLU A 76 -8.38 -0.25 -8.68
N LYS A 77 -8.76 0.16 -9.90
CA LYS A 77 -8.28 -0.49 -11.14
C LYS A 77 -6.76 -0.43 -11.27
N VAL A 78 -6.14 0.68 -10.86
CA VAL A 78 -4.67 0.82 -10.89
C VAL A 78 -4.03 -0.01 -9.76
N ALA A 79 -4.63 0.00 -8.57
CA ALA A 79 -4.15 -0.72 -7.40
C ALA A 79 -4.11 -2.24 -7.62
N ILE A 80 -5.20 -2.81 -8.17
CA ILE A 80 -5.30 -4.26 -8.45
C ILE A 80 -4.18 -4.72 -9.40
N ASN A 81 -3.87 -3.94 -10.44
CA ASN A 81 -2.78 -4.24 -11.37
C ASN A 81 -1.39 -4.25 -10.70
N ASN A 82 -1.28 -3.67 -9.51
CA ASN A 82 -0.07 -3.65 -8.69
C ASN A 82 -0.18 -4.55 -7.44
N GLY A 83 -1.26 -5.32 -7.33
CA GLY A 83 -1.46 -6.34 -6.30
C GLY A 83 -1.84 -5.81 -4.92
N TYR A 84 -2.68 -4.78 -4.87
CA TYR A 84 -3.35 -4.29 -3.66
C TYR A 84 -4.71 -3.67 -3.99
N HIS A 85 -5.44 -3.26 -2.96
CA HIS A 85 -6.76 -2.63 -3.05
C HIS A 85 -6.77 -1.26 -2.36
N ILE A 86 -7.73 -0.41 -2.74
CA ILE A 86 -8.02 0.86 -2.05
C ILE A 86 -9.16 0.63 -1.06
N ALA A 87 -8.87 0.86 0.22
CA ALA A 87 -9.88 0.78 1.27
C ALA A 87 -10.97 1.85 1.08
N TYR A 88 -12.16 1.53 1.57
CA TYR A 88 -13.33 2.41 1.55
C TYR A 88 -14.05 2.31 2.89
N ASP A 89 -14.92 3.28 3.17
CA ASP A 89 -15.69 3.31 4.41
C ASP A 89 -16.55 2.05 4.54
N ASP A 90 -16.65 1.50 5.75
CA ASP A 90 -17.35 0.24 6.06
C ASP A 90 -16.73 -1.04 5.45
N LEU A 91 -15.48 -1.00 4.95
CA LEU A 91 -14.77 -2.21 4.55
C LEU A 91 -14.54 -3.16 5.75
N GLU A 92 -15.03 -4.40 5.61
CA GLU A 92 -14.77 -5.51 6.53
C GLU A 92 -13.77 -6.51 5.93
N ILE A 93 -12.81 -6.97 6.74
CA ILE A 93 -11.79 -7.94 6.34
C ILE A 93 -11.84 -9.13 7.31
N ASN A 94 -11.87 -10.34 6.75
CA ASN A 94 -11.77 -11.59 7.51
C ASN A 94 -10.35 -12.16 7.32
N ILE A 95 -9.67 -12.42 8.43
CA ILE A 95 -8.28 -12.91 8.48
C ILE A 95 -8.26 -14.30 9.12
#